data_AF-X1GXD4-F1
#
_entry.id   AF-X1GXD4-F1
#
_cell.length_a   1.000
_cell.length_b   1.000
_cell.length_c   1.000
_cell.angle_alpha   90.00
_cell.angle_beta   90.00
_cell.angle_gamma   90.00
#
_symmetry.space_group_name_H-M   'P 1'
#
loop_
_entity.id
_entity.type
_entity.pdbx_description
1 polymer ?
#
loop_
_entity_poly.entity_id
_entity_poly.type
_entity_poly.pdbx_seq_one_letter_code
_entity_poly.pdbx_strand_id
1 'polypeptide(L)'
;GPNGSGIDRVEIYVDNKLKCPDDEDCDGEKTLSYTWNTEGVHAGLHRITIKSYDRAGNIKEKEILVYKGSAPWVIWTYPYNGKTDVSVDKEKTDVFIIFSKAMDRTTTEEAISISPNVPYHYIWNPDDEAITMEFDEDLDYCQEYIVTILDEAMSVDSIQFDGDGDGEPGGDYIFSFNTQPPPLTHEANPKNHSFYIPPPNGISGEVIIDGSSLKDTVTGTVSKTVFGVVDSIIFQGGEGNFTIPPGGNYEIPFSVFANGQGNIYVELELQSECLVTTYLASYLAINTESEEDMPGHDHPDDNLSPGGVAYSTGWIIEPDSVYGEAKIGIFLYGWTKGFGHFLGRYGISTIPVFSNLKYWKNPEENLWEVIDLLVIGSGALDGYNSPEFEQNLHNYIINGGNLLILTQKYGSDFSIIPGGIDGKGWNEDQSCSRNAVYLNKWHPVFSGQTRHWI
;
A
#
# COMPACT_ATOMS: atom_id res chain seq x y z
N GLY A 1 -21.48 59.40 -72.78
CA GLY A 1 -20.04 59.69 -72.60
C GLY A 1 -19.39 58.48 -71.96
N PRO A 2 -18.13 58.15 -72.27
CA PRO A 2 -17.51 56.85 -71.98
C PRO A 2 -16.96 56.78 -70.54
N ASN A 3 -17.80 57.00 -69.53
CA ASN A 3 -17.42 56.97 -68.12
C ASN A 3 -18.24 55.91 -67.38
N GLY A 4 -18.20 54.65 -67.83
CA GLY A 4 -18.88 53.55 -67.15
C GLY A 4 -18.10 53.13 -65.90
N SER A 5 -18.76 53.03 -64.75
CA SER A 5 -18.19 52.56 -63.48
C SER A 5 -18.08 51.02 -63.38
N GLY A 6 -18.00 50.34 -64.53
CA GLY A 6 -17.91 48.89 -64.62
C GLY A 6 -16.50 48.39 -64.27
N ILE A 7 -16.41 47.13 -63.85
CA ILE A 7 -15.13 46.47 -63.62
C ILE A 7 -14.47 46.24 -64.99
N ASP A 8 -13.28 46.80 -65.17
CA ASP A 8 -12.45 46.70 -66.37
C ASP A 8 -11.67 45.38 -66.36
N ARG A 9 -10.94 45.11 -65.27
CA ARG A 9 -10.19 43.86 -65.12
C ARG A 9 -10.03 43.41 -63.67
N VAL A 10 -9.82 42.12 -63.49
CA VAL A 10 -9.49 41.49 -62.20
C VAL A 10 -8.21 40.70 -62.36
N GLU A 11 -7.31 40.80 -61.39
CA GLU A 11 -6.02 40.13 -61.40
C GLU A 11 -5.83 39.38 -60.08
N ILE A 12 -5.46 38.09 -60.18
CA ILE A 12 -5.07 37.27 -59.03
C ILE A 12 -3.55 37.07 -59.04
N TYR A 13 -2.93 37.42 -57.93
CA TYR A 13 -1.52 37.24 -57.67
C TYR A 13 -1.31 36.20 -56.57
N VAL A 14 -0.34 35.31 -56.76
CA VAL A 14 0.19 34.45 -55.69
C VAL A 14 1.65 34.82 -55.48
N ASP A 15 2.02 35.25 -54.28
CA ASP A 15 3.35 35.73 -53.91
C ASP A 15 3.87 36.83 -54.87
N ASN A 16 2.99 37.80 -55.14
CA ASN A 16 3.23 38.90 -56.08
C ASN A 16 3.47 38.47 -57.54
N LYS A 17 3.29 37.19 -57.89
CA LYS A 17 3.32 36.71 -59.28
C LYS A 17 1.91 36.65 -59.82
N LEU A 18 1.64 37.37 -60.91
CA LEU A 18 0.36 37.32 -61.61
C LEU A 18 0.10 35.89 -62.10
N LYS A 19 -1.05 35.32 -61.71
CA LYS A 19 -1.46 33.95 -62.07
C LYS A 19 -2.66 33.93 -62.99
N CYS A 20 -3.61 34.83 -62.75
CA CYS A 20 -4.83 34.91 -63.53
C CYS A 20 -5.11 36.37 -63.86
N PRO A 21 -4.77 36.84 -65.07
CA PRO A 21 -5.31 38.07 -65.63
C PRO A 21 -6.69 37.79 -66.22
N ASP A 22 -7.68 38.59 -65.84
CA ASP A 22 -9.00 38.60 -66.46
C ASP A 22 -9.33 40.04 -66.90
N ASP A 23 -9.12 40.30 -68.19
CA ASP A 23 -9.30 41.57 -68.87
C ASP A 23 -10.68 41.73 -69.53
N GLU A 24 -11.64 40.85 -69.21
CA GLU A 24 -13.00 40.97 -69.76
C GLU A 24 -13.80 42.08 -69.07
N ASP A 25 -14.08 43.14 -69.83
CA ASP A 25 -14.93 44.25 -69.43
C ASP A 25 -16.34 43.80 -68.98
N CYS A 26 -16.79 44.21 -67.78
CA CYS A 26 -18.14 43.91 -67.28
C CYS A 26 -18.83 45.14 -66.65
N ASP A 27 -20.07 45.39 -67.07
CA ASP A 27 -20.92 46.46 -66.52
C ASP A 27 -21.70 46.03 -65.25
N GLY A 28 -21.49 44.79 -64.76
CA GLY A 28 -22.22 44.16 -63.65
C GLY A 28 -21.32 43.37 -62.69
N GLU A 29 -21.85 42.32 -62.07
CA GLU A 29 -21.09 41.43 -61.18
C GLU A 29 -20.15 40.53 -62.00
N LYS A 30 -18.90 40.42 -61.56
CA LYS A 30 -17.86 39.61 -62.21
C LYS A 30 -17.39 38.51 -61.26
N THR A 31 -17.58 37.25 -61.66
CA THR A 31 -17.18 36.07 -60.89
C THR A 31 -15.95 35.45 -61.53
N LEU A 32 -14.84 35.40 -60.79
CA LEU A 32 -13.59 34.78 -61.22
C LEU A 32 -13.35 33.49 -60.44
N SER A 33 -13.05 32.40 -61.15
CA SER A 33 -12.67 31.12 -60.55
C SER A 33 -11.20 30.83 -60.89
N TYR A 34 -10.40 30.58 -59.86
CA TYR A 34 -8.99 30.23 -60.01
C TYR A 34 -8.68 29.03 -59.12
N THR A 35 -8.24 27.93 -59.74
CA THR A 35 -7.74 26.75 -59.04
C THR A 35 -6.23 26.85 -58.91
N TRP A 36 -5.74 26.92 -57.68
CA TRP A 36 -4.31 26.95 -57.42
C TRP A 36 -3.76 25.53 -57.30
N ASN A 37 -2.95 25.10 -58.27
CA ASN A 37 -2.14 23.89 -58.11
C ASN A 37 -0.99 24.17 -57.14
N THR A 38 -1.02 23.54 -55.98
CA THR A 38 0.01 23.67 -54.94
C THR A 38 1.13 22.64 -55.10
N GLU A 39 1.08 21.73 -56.07
CA GLU A 39 2.15 20.76 -56.32
C GLU A 39 3.49 21.48 -56.60
N GLY A 40 4.53 21.11 -55.86
CA GLY A 40 5.85 21.75 -55.95
C GLY A 40 5.98 23.15 -55.32
N VAL A 41 4.90 23.73 -54.80
CA VAL A 41 4.97 24.95 -53.99
C VAL A 41 5.70 24.64 -52.67
N HIS A 42 6.63 25.49 -52.23
CA HIS A 42 7.32 25.29 -50.95
C HIS A 42 6.34 25.38 -49.78
N ALA A 43 6.65 24.72 -48.67
CA ALA A 43 5.88 24.94 -47.45
C ALA A 43 6.10 26.37 -46.95
N GLY A 44 5.07 26.98 -46.36
CA GLY A 44 5.12 28.36 -45.90
C GLY A 44 3.83 29.13 -46.15
N LEU A 45 3.83 30.38 -45.70
CA LEU A 45 2.73 31.32 -45.91
C LEU A 45 2.78 31.85 -47.35
N HIS A 46 1.67 31.71 -48.07
CA HIS A 46 1.51 32.25 -49.41
C HIS A 46 0.47 33.35 -49.42
N ARG A 47 0.77 34.41 -50.19
CA ARG A 47 -0.06 35.60 -50.23
C ARG A 47 -0.85 35.64 -51.53
N ILE A 48 -2.17 35.52 -51.41
CA ILE A 48 -3.09 35.69 -52.53
C ILE A 48 -3.62 37.12 -52.50
N THR A 49 -3.22 37.92 -53.49
CA THR A 49 -3.71 39.28 -53.66
C THR A 49 -4.66 39.33 -54.85
N ILE A 50 -5.88 39.77 -54.60
CA ILE A 50 -6.89 40.00 -55.64
C ILE A 50 -6.99 41.49 -55.87
N LYS A 51 -6.79 41.95 -57.10
CA LYS A 51 -6.91 43.35 -57.50
C LYS A 51 -8.02 43.51 -58.53
N SER A 52 -8.97 44.41 -58.27
CA SER A 52 -10.02 44.79 -59.20
C SER A 52 -9.81 46.23 -59.67
N TYR A 53 -9.93 46.43 -60.97
CA TYR A 53 -9.75 47.70 -61.66
C TYR A 53 -11.08 48.13 -62.28
N ASP A 54 -11.45 49.40 -62.15
CA ASP A 54 -12.57 49.96 -62.93
C ASP A 54 -12.07 50.69 -64.18
N ARG A 55 -12.99 51.02 -65.11
CA ARG A 55 -12.63 51.72 -66.36
C ARG A 55 -12.14 53.16 -66.16
N ALA A 56 -12.30 53.72 -64.96
CA ALA A 56 -11.73 55.02 -64.60
C ALA A 56 -10.29 54.89 -64.06
N GLY A 57 -9.79 53.66 -63.91
CA GLY A 57 -8.46 53.35 -63.40
C GLY A 57 -8.36 53.25 -61.88
N ASN A 58 -9.48 53.24 -61.15
CA ASN A 58 -9.46 53.01 -59.71
C ASN A 58 -9.16 51.54 -59.40
N ILE A 59 -8.44 51.30 -58.31
CA ILE A 59 -8.00 49.96 -57.89
C ILE A 59 -8.53 49.67 -56.49
N LYS A 60 -9.06 48.47 -56.29
CA LYS A 60 -9.30 47.90 -54.95
C LYS A 60 -8.59 46.58 -54.84
N GLU A 61 -7.99 46.32 -53.69
CA GLU A 61 -7.29 45.05 -53.42
C GLU A 61 -7.83 44.37 -52.16
N LYS A 62 -7.77 43.04 -52.17
CA LYS A 62 -8.02 42.19 -51.02
C LYS A 62 -6.92 41.16 -50.92
N GLU A 63 -6.45 40.94 -49.70
CA GLU A 63 -5.44 39.95 -49.39
C GLU A 63 -6.07 38.76 -48.66
N ILE A 64 -5.63 37.56 -49.04
CA ILE A 64 -5.94 36.29 -48.41
C ILE A 64 -4.60 35.58 -48.19
N LEU A 65 -4.36 35.14 -46.96
CA LEU A 65 -3.19 34.34 -46.61
C LEU A 65 -3.57 32.86 -46.66
N VAL A 66 -2.76 32.06 -47.33
CA VAL A 66 -2.95 30.61 -47.43
C VAL A 66 -1.66 29.94 -47.00
N TYR A 67 -1.72 29.14 -45.94
CA TYR A 67 -0.58 28.35 -45.50
C TYR A 67 -0.53 27.02 -46.24
N LYS A 68 0.69 26.60 -46.59
CA LYS A 68 0.96 25.25 -47.08
C LYS A 68 1.94 24.57 -46.15
N GLY A 69 1.50 23.54 -45.43
CA GLY A 69 2.32 22.75 -44.50
C GLY A 69 1.44 22.08 -43.45
N SER A 70 2.04 21.39 -42.48
CA SER A 70 1.30 20.86 -41.32
C SER A 70 0.96 21.95 -40.31
N ALA A 71 -0.17 21.88 -39.63
CA ALA A 71 -0.39 22.70 -38.44
C ALA A 71 0.61 22.34 -37.31
N PRO A 72 0.90 23.25 -36.37
CA PRO A 72 1.62 22.88 -35.15
C PRO A 72 0.73 21.95 -34.31
N TRP A 73 1.31 20.87 -33.79
CA TRP A 73 0.65 19.89 -32.91
C TRP A 73 1.52 19.62 -31.68
N VAL A 74 1.00 18.87 -30.70
CA VAL A 74 1.81 18.41 -29.56
C VAL A 74 2.56 17.14 -29.94
N ILE A 75 3.89 17.17 -29.82
CA ILE A 75 4.75 15.99 -29.95
C ILE A 75 4.71 15.15 -28.67
N TRP A 76 4.83 15.81 -27.52
CA TRP A 76 4.97 15.13 -26.23
C TRP A 76 4.61 16.03 -25.07
N THR A 77 4.06 15.44 -24.01
CA THR A 77 3.85 16.11 -22.72
C THR A 77 4.41 15.30 -21.56
N TYR A 78 4.82 16.01 -20.52
CA TYR A 78 5.05 15.46 -19.18
C TYR A 78 4.30 16.31 -18.15
N PRO A 79 3.57 15.72 -17.20
CA PRO A 79 3.07 14.35 -17.21
C PRO A 79 2.39 13.97 -18.55
N TYR A 80 2.60 12.75 -19.04
CA TYR A 80 1.87 12.26 -20.22
C TYR A 80 0.41 11.95 -19.84
N ASN A 81 -0.49 11.92 -20.82
CA ASN A 81 -1.92 11.70 -20.56
C ASN A 81 -2.19 10.40 -19.79
N GLY A 82 -2.91 10.51 -18.67
CA GLY A 82 -3.23 9.42 -17.75
C GLY A 82 -2.09 9.00 -16.83
N LYS A 83 -1.00 9.77 -16.71
CA LYS A 83 0.09 9.46 -15.77
C LYS A 83 -0.44 9.50 -14.33
N THR A 84 -0.10 8.49 -13.54
CA THR A 84 -0.40 8.39 -12.11
C THR A 84 0.85 8.59 -11.28
N ASP A 85 0.66 8.83 -9.98
CA ASP A 85 1.75 8.94 -9.00
C ASP A 85 2.74 10.08 -9.35
N VAL A 86 2.19 11.20 -9.82
CA VAL A 86 2.96 12.42 -10.07
C VAL A 86 3.26 13.09 -8.74
N SER A 87 4.52 13.48 -8.53
CA SER A 87 4.93 14.17 -7.31
C SER A 87 4.14 15.46 -7.12
N VAL A 88 3.72 15.73 -5.88
CA VAL A 88 3.09 17.02 -5.53
C VAL A 88 4.10 18.15 -5.33
N ASP A 89 5.37 17.80 -5.12
CA ASP A 89 6.44 18.74 -4.83
C ASP A 89 6.72 19.62 -6.05
N LYS A 90 6.48 20.92 -5.93
CA LYS A 90 6.67 21.90 -7.02
C LYS A 90 8.11 21.98 -7.51
N GLU A 91 9.08 21.58 -6.68
CA GLU A 91 10.49 21.54 -7.08
C GLU A 91 10.85 20.28 -7.89
N LYS A 92 9.91 19.35 -8.07
CA LYS A 92 10.12 18.06 -8.75
C LYS A 92 9.12 17.79 -9.87
N THR A 93 8.08 18.60 -9.99
CA THR A 93 7.00 18.41 -10.95
C THR A 93 6.73 19.70 -11.65
N ASP A 94 6.89 19.66 -12.98
CA ASP A 94 6.47 20.71 -13.90
C ASP A 94 5.62 20.08 -15.00
N VAL A 95 4.83 20.91 -15.69
CA VAL A 95 4.17 20.51 -16.94
C VAL A 95 5.03 20.93 -18.11
N PHE A 96 5.56 19.97 -18.86
CA PHE A 96 6.41 20.20 -20.02
C PHE A 96 5.69 19.80 -21.30
N ILE A 97 5.69 20.67 -22.30
CA ILE A 97 4.99 20.46 -23.57
C ILE A 97 5.98 20.74 -24.72
N ILE A 98 6.13 19.79 -25.63
CA ILE A 98 6.89 19.94 -26.89
C ILE A 98 5.91 20.04 -28.05
N PHE A 99 6.03 21.08 -28.85
CA PHE A 99 5.30 21.29 -30.10
C PHE A 99 6.13 20.87 -31.31
N SER A 100 5.47 20.66 -32.46
CA SER A 100 6.20 20.37 -33.72
C SER A 100 6.83 21.57 -34.40
N LYS A 101 6.53 22.78 -33.94
CA LYS A 101 6.98 24.04 -34.52
C LYS A 101 7.11 25.10 -33.44
N ALA A 102 7.88 26.14 -33.76
CA ALA A 102 7.96 27.34 -32.95
C ALA A 102 6.59 28.00 -32.79
N MET A 103 6.20 28.24 -31.54
CA MET A 103 4.91 28.78 -31.14
C MET A 103 4.98 30.28 -30.83
N ASP A 104 3.93 31.02 -31.14
CA ASP A 104 3.78 32.40 -30.66
C ASP A 104 3.46 32.36 -29.17
N ARG A 105 4.36 32.95 -28.37
CA ARG A 105 4.28 32.85 -26.90
C ARG A 105 3.00 33.43 -26.34
N THR A 106 2.55 34.58 -26.85
CA THR A 106 1.40 35.30 -26.27
C THR A 106 0.13 34.49 -26.46
N THR A 107 -0.15 34.08 -27.69
CA THR A 107 -1.36 33.30 -28.01
C THR A 107 -1.33 31.92 -27.36
N THR A 108 -0.16 31.30 -27.27
CA THR A 108 -0.03 29.96 -26.67
C THR A 108 -0.21 30.00 -25.15
N GLU A 109 0.39 30.98 -24.47
CA GLU A 109 0.23 31.14 -23.02
C GLU A 109 -1.22 31.44 -22.61
N GLU A 110 -1.95 32.22 -23.42
CA GLU A 110 -3.38 32.52 -23.22
C GLU A 110 -4.29 31.31 -23.46
N ALA A 111 -3.86 30.36 -24.31
CA ALA A 111 -4.62 29.17 -24.69
C ALA A 111 -4.38 27.97 -23.75
N ILE A 112 -3.31 27.99 -22.95
CA ILE A 112 -2.99 26.92 -22.00
C ILE A 112 -3.67 27.19 -20.65
N SER A 113 -4.30 26.16 -20.09
CA SER A 113 -4.90 26.20 -18.75
C SER A 113 -4.79 24.86 -18.03
N ILE A 114 -4.90 24.89 -16.70
CA ILE A 114 -4.92 23.70 -15.84
C ILE A 114 -6.10 23.78 -14.86
N SER A 115 -6.73 22.64 -14.59
CA SER A 115 -7.87 22.50 -13.68
C SER A 115 -7.72 21.24 -12.82
N PRO A 116 -7.77 21.32 -11.47
CA PRO A 116 -7.95 22.51 -10.65
C PRO A 116 -6.86 23.57 -10.85
N ASN A 117 -7.19 24.83 -10.57
CA ASN A 117 -6.27 25.94 -10.77
C ASN A 117 -5.16 25.93 -9.71
N VAL A 118 -3.92 25.84 -10.16
CA VAL A 118 -2.70 26.05 -9.37
C VAL A 118 -1.92 27.22 -10.00
N PRO A 119 -1.31 28.14 -9.24
CA PRO A 119 -0.47 29.19 -9.79
C PRO A 119 0.81 28.62 -10.44
N TYR A 120 1.18 29.16 -11.60
CA TYR A 120 2.37 28.76 -12.36
C TYR A 120 2.90 29.92 -13.19
N HIS A 121 4.12 29.74 -13.70
CA HIS A 121 4.70 30.61 -14.72
C HIS A 121 5.35 29.81 -15.85
N TYR A 122 5.51 30.46 -17.00
CA TYR A 122 6.03 29.82 -18.20
C TYR A 122 7.52 30.04 -18.43
N ILE A 123 8.22 28.98 -18.80
CA ILE A 123 9.60 28.99 -19.27
C ILE A 123 9.66 28.38 -20.66
N TRP A 124 10.03 29.21 -21.63
CA TRP A 124 10.21 28.79 -23.02
C TRP A 124 11.64 28.36 -23.30
N ASN A 125 11.80 27.34 -24.14
CA ASN A 125 13.09 27.06 -24.75
C ASN A 125 13.48 28.19 -25.74
N PRO A 126 14.77 28.31 -26.11
CA PRO A 126 15.22 29.36 -27.03
C PRO A 126 14.60 29.31 -28.43
N ASP A 127 14.10 28.15 -28.85
CA ASP A 127 13.56 27.92 -30.20
C ASP A 127 12.03 28.06 -30.26
N ASP A 128 11.37 28.39 -29.13
CA ASP A 128 9.90 28.50 -29.00
C ASP A 128 9.12 27.21 -29.35
N GLU A 129 9.78 26.07 -29.41
CA GLU A 129 9.20 24.76 -29.72
C GLU A 129 8.78 23.99 -28.46
N ALA A 130 9.20 24.43 -27.28
CA ALA A 130 8.88 23.77 -26.02
C ALA A 130 8.63 24.79 -24.91
N ILE A 131 7.63 24.50 -24.09
CA ILE A 131 7.23 25.31 -22.95
C ILE A 131 7.21 24.42 -21.70
N THR A 132 7.74 24.97 -20.61
CA THR A 132 7.62 24.42 -19.25
C THR A 132 6.71 25.33 -18.45
N MET A 133 5.67 24.77 -17.86
CA MET A 133 4.82 25.39 -16.86
C MET A 133 5.38 24.95 -15.50
N GLU A 134 6.13 25.84 -14.85
CA GLU A 134 6.67 25.64 -13.51
C GLU A 134 5.64 26.09 -12.47
N PHE A 135 5.32 25.22 -11.51
CA PHE A 135 4.33 25.53 -10.49
C PHE A 135 4.93 26.43 -9.39
N ASP A 136 4.18 27.46 -8.99
CA ASP A 136 4.60 28.36 -7.91
C ASP A 136 4.26 27.79 -6.51
N GLU A 137 3.33 26.83 -6.45
CA GLU A 137 2.82 26.17 -5.26
C GLU A 137 2.82 24.64 -5.42
N ASP A 138 2.88 23.91 -4.30
CA ASP A 138 2.77 22.45 -4.31
C ASP A 138 1.36 22.03 -4.78
N LEU A 139 1.26 20.87 -5.43
CA LEU A 139 -0.02 20.32 -5.89
C LEU A 139 -0.77 19.62 -4.75
N ASP A 140 -2.07 19.45 -4.92
CA ASP A 140 -2.90 18.68 -3.98
C ASP A 140 -2.61 17.18 -4.12
N TYR A 141 -2.65 16.45 -3.01
CA TYR A 141 -2.55 14.99 -3.02
C TYR A 141 -3.78 14.34 -3.63
N CYS A 142 -3.62 13.15 -4.24
CA CYS A 142 -4.72 12.36 -4.79
C CYS A 142 -5.64 13.14 -5.76
N GLN A 143 -5.09 14.16 -6.43
CA GLN A 143 -5.84 15.09 -7.25
C GLN A 143 -5.58 14.81 -8.73
N GLU A 144 -6.65 14.73 -9.50
CA GLU A 144 -6.58 14.75 -10.96
C GLU A 144 -6.45 16.20 -11.43
N TYR A 145 -5.40 16.50 -12.17
CA TYR A 145 -5.22 17.75 -12.90
C TYR A 145 -5.42 17.50 -14.39
N ILE A 146 -6.22 18.36 -15.02
CA ILE A 146 -6.50 18.37 -16.45
C ILE A 146 -5.84 19.62 -17.03
N VAL A 147 -4.96 19.41 -18.00
CA VAL A 147 -4.33 20.49 -18.77
C VAL A 147 -5.00 20.54 -20.14
N THR A 148 -5.43 21.74 -20.51
CA THR A 148 -6.07 22.03 -21.79
C THR A 148 -5.22 23.04 -22.55
N ILE A 149 -4.96 22.73 -23.82
CA ILE A 149 -4.37 23.66 -24.80
C ILE A 149 -5.45 23.90 -25.84
N LEU A 150 -6.02 25.10 -25.83
CA LEU A 150 -7.08 25.46 -26.75
C LEU A 150 -6.55 25.69 -28.17
N ASP A 151 -7.43 25.51 -29.15
CA ASP A 151 -7.09 25.71 -30.55
C ASP A 151 -6.78 27.19 -30.93
N GLU A 152 -6.99 28.16 -30.05
CA GLU A 152 -6.56 29.55 -30.29
C GLU A 152 -5.03 29.75 -30.26
N ALA A 153 -4.27 28.77 -29.77
CA ALA A 153 -2.81 28.81 -29.83
C ALA A 153 -2.32 28.90 -31.29
N MET A 154 -1.29 29.71 -31.54
CA MET A 154 -0.74 29.90 -32.88
C MET A 154 0.77 29.64 -32.91
N SER A 155 1.26 29.18 -34.05
CA SER A 155 2.70 29.24 -34.37
C SER A 155 3.18 30.66 -34.60
N VAL A 156 4.50 30.88 -34.57
CA VAL A 156 5.13 32.17 -34.94
C VAL A 156 4.78 32.66 -36.34
N ASP A 157 4.39 31.74 -37.23
CA ASP A 157 3.92 32.00 -38.60
C ASP A 157 2.41 32.29 -38.67
N SER A 158 1.74 32.48 -37.53
CA SER A 158 0.29 32.72 -37.41
C SER A 158 -0.59 31.58 -37.95
N ILE A 159 -0.13 30.33 -37.80
CA ILE A 159 -0.91 29.12 -38.12
C ILE A 159 -1.51 28.58 -36.83
N GLN A 160 -2.82 28.35 -36.85
CA GLN A 160 -3.59 27.84 -35.72
C GLN A 160 -3.18 26.40 -35.37
N PHE A 161 -3.23 26.06 -34.08
CA PHE A 161 -2.88 24.77 -33.50
C PHE A 161 -3.83 23.64 -33.93
N ASP A 162 -3.26 22.46 -34.14
CA ASP A 162 -3.93 21.18 -34.40
C ASP A 162 -3.89 20.35 -33.12
N GLY A 163 -4.92 20.52 -32.29
CA GLY A 163 -4.99 19.88 -30.98
C GLY A 163 -5.59 18.48 -31.00
N ASP A 164 -6.35 18.13 -32.04
CA ASP A 164 -6.88 16.77 -32.21
C ASP A 164 -5.97 15.84 -33.06
N GLY A 165 -4.93 16.41 -33.68
CA GLY A 165 -3.89 15.70 -34.40
C GLY A 165 -4.35 15.17 -35.77
N ASP A 166 -5.40 15.76 -36.36
CA ASP A 166 -5.95 15.33 -37.65
C ASP A 166 -5.15 15.86 -38.86
N GLY A 167 -4.19 16.75 -38.61
CA GLY A 167 -3.30 17.36 -39.59
C GLY A 167 -3.77 18.73 -40.09
N GLU A 168 -4.98 19.16 -39.72
CA GLU A 168 -5.56 20.45 -40.04
C GLU A 168 -5.64 21.35 -38.79
N PRO A 169 -5.64 22.69 -38.93
CA PRO A 169 -5.79 23.56 -37.78
C PRO A 169 -7.18 23.45 -37.11
N GLY A 170 -7.20 23.41 -35.78
CA GLY A 170 -8.39 23.35 -34.94
C GLY A 170 -8.30 22.27 -33.86
N GLY A 171 -9.31 22.26 -32.98
CA GLY A 171 -9.45 21.23 -31.94
C GLY A 171 -8.53 21.43 -30.75
N ASP A 172 -9.00 21.06 -29.56
CA ASP A 172 -8.26 21.24 -28.31
C ASP A 172 -7.41 20.01 -28.01
N TYR A 173 -6.20 20.24 -27.48
CA TYR A 173 -5.40 19.16 -26.90
C TYR A 173 -5.64 19.10 -25.39
N ILE A 174 -6.12 17.95 -24.90
CA ILE A 174 -6.47 17.75 -23.49
C ILE A 174 -5.74 16.51 -22.97
N PHE A 175 -5.06 16.66 -21.83
CA PHE A 175 -4.49 15.54 -21.10
C PHE A 175 -4.71 15.68 -19.60
N SER A 176 -4.76 14.57 -18.88
CA SER A 176 -4.83 14.58 -17.42
C SER A 176 -3.71 13.79 -16.77
N PHE A 177 -3.45 14.07 -15.49
CA PHE A 177 -2.58 13.29 -14.64
C PHE A 177 -3.08 13.28 -13.20
N ASN A 178 -2.70 12.26 -12.45
CA ASN A 178 -3.08 12.09 -11.04
C ASN A 178 -1.84 12.20 -10.16
N THR A 179 -1.93 13.02 -9.12
CA THR A 179 -0.87 13.17 -8.13
C THR A 179 -0.80 11.98 -7.17
N GLN A 180 0.36 11.80 -6.56
CA GLN A 180 0.64 10.76 -5.58
C GLN A 180 -0.28 10.86 -4.34
N PRO A 181 -0.49 9.75 -3.60
CA PRO A 181 -1.09 9.81 -2.27
C PRO A 181 -0.20 10.58 -1.27
N PRO A 182 -0.78 11.05 -0.14
CA PRO A 182 0.02 11.66 0.92
C PRO A 182 1.04 10.63 1.46
N PRO A 183 2.33 10.97 1.62
CA PRO A 183 3.36 10.07 2.11
C PRO A 183 3.27 9.87 3.63
N LEU A 184 2.15 9.31 4.10
CA LEU A 184 1.93 8.97 5.50
C LEU A 184 2.35 7.53 5.79
N THR A 185 2.94 7.32 6.95
CA THR A 185 3.11 5.98 7.53
C THR A 185 2.63 5.99 8.98
N HIS A 186 2.24 4.83 9.50
CA HIS A 186 1.86 4.70 10.89
C HIS A 186 2.38 3.41 11.52
N GLU A 187 2.66 3.48 12.81
CA GLU A 187 3.08 2.35 13.61
C GLU A 187 2.57 2.45 15.06
N ALA A 188 2.37 1.30 15.71
CA ALA A 188 2.14 1.26 17.14
C ALA A 188 3.48 1.17 17.88
N ASN A 189 3.65 1.98 18.92
CA ASN A 189 4.79 1.92 19.82
C ASN A 189 4.32 1.69 21.27
N PRO A 190 4.63 0.52 21.89
CA PRO A 190 5.37 -0.60 21.32
C PRO A 190 4.54 -1.40 20.29
N LYS A 191 5.20 -1.96 19.27
CA LYS A 191 4.57 -2.84 18.28
C LYS A 191 4.14 -4.18 18.88
N ASN A 192 5.05 -4.77 19.65
CA ASN A 192 4.90 -6.06 20.29
C ASN A 192 5.13 -5.89 21.78
N HIS A 193 4.32 -6.52 22.62
CA HIS A 193 4.61 -6.57 24.05
C HIS A 193 4.14 -7.86 24.73
N SER A 194 4.97 -8.37 25.65
CA SER A 194 4.69 -9.54 26.47
C SER A 194 4.46 -9.18 27.94
N PHE A 195 3.29 -9.59 28.46
CA PHE A 195 2.90 -9.43 29.85
C PHE A 195 3.13 -10.73 30.63
N TYR A 196 3.64 -10.60 31.85
CA TYR A 196 3.76 -11.68 32.82
C TYR A 196 2.77 -11.41 33.96
N ILE A 197 1.79 -12.29 34.11
CA ILE A 197 0.73 -12.19 35.13
C ILE A 197 0.77 -13.42 36.05
N PRO A 198 0.18 -13.38 37.25
CA PRO A 198 -0.29 -12.19 37.98
C PRO A 198 0.85 -11.39 38.67
N PRO A 199 0.56 -10.17 39.18
CA PRO A 199 -0.74 -9.48 39.13
C PRO A 199 -1.08 -9.01 37.71
N PRO A 200 -2.37 -8.78 37.39
CA PRO A 200 -2.76 -8.08 36.17
C PRO A 200 -1.98 -6.77 36.01
N ASN A 201 -1.61 -6.48 34.78
CA ASN A 201 -0.81 -5.31 34.45
C ASN A 201 -1.23 -4.72 33.11
N GLY A 202 -0.70 -3.54 32.81
CA GLY A 202 -0.96 -2.88 31.54
C GLY A 202 0.17 -1.93 31.16
N ILE A 203 0.17 -1.55 29.90
CA ILE A 203 1.06 -0.54 29.33
C ILE A 203 0.27 0.57 28.67
N SER A 204 0.93 1.70 28.50
CA SER A 204 0.50 2.77 27.60
C SER A 204 1.44 2.82 26.41
N GLY A 205 0.90 3.21 25.26
CA GLY A 205 1.64 3.40 24.02
C GLY A 205 0.91 4.37 23.12
N GLU A 206 1.47 4.59 21.93
CA GLU A 206 0.95 5.55 20.95
C GLU A 206 0.97 4.93 19.55
N VAL A 207 -0.07 5.20 18.78
CA VAL A 207 -0.03 5.05 17.33
C VAL A 207 0.60 6.32 16.78
N ILE A 208 1.82 6.19 16.28
CA ILE A 208 2.61 7.28 15.72
C ILE A 208 2.29 7.33 14.23
N ILE A 209 1.83 8.49 13.75
CA ILE A 209 1.60 8.77 12.33
C ILE A 209 2.69 9.75 11.88
N ASP A 210 3.59 9.26 11.04
CA ASP A 210 4.68 10.05 10.46
C ASP A 210 4.17 10.76 9.19
N GLY A 211 4.13 12.10 9.28
CA GLY A 211 3.82 13.00 8.17
C GLY A 211 4.96 13.99 7.92
N SER A 212 6.19 13.66 8.35
CA SER A 212 7.36 14.53 8.23
C SER A 212 7.70 14.90 6.77
N SER A 213 7.21 14.12 5.81
CA SER A 213 7.39 14.35 4.37
C SER A 213 6.21 15.03 3.67
N LEU A 214 5.18 15.44 4.42
CA LEU A 214 4.01 16.13 3.86
C LEU A 214 4.36 17.53 3.33
N LYS A 215 3.72 17.88 2.22
CA LYS A 215 3.77 19.20 1.57
C LYS A 215 2.56 20.07 1.86
N ASP A 216 1.41 19.45 2.07
CA ASP A 216 0.19 20.11 2.51
C ASP A 216 -0.39 19.46 3.78
N THR A 217 -1.31 20.17 4.43
CA THR A 217 -2.04 19.69 5.61
C THR A 217 -2.95 18.54 5.20
N VAL A 218 -2.82 17.42 5.91
CA VAL A 218 -3.60 16.22 5.62
C VAL A 218 -4.47 15.86 6.82
N THR A 219 -5.72 15.49 6.54
CA THR A 219 -6.66 14.97 7.54
C THR A 219 -7.02 13.52 7.24
N GLY A 220 -7.35 12.76 8.27
CA GLY A 220 -7.69 11.36 8.09
C GLY A 220 -8.20 10.71 9.35
N THR A 221 -8.38 9.40 9.28
CA THR A 221 -8.86 8.58 10.39
C THR A 221 -8.00 7.35 10.57
N VAL A 222 -7.81 6.95 11.83
CA VAL A 222 -7.30 5.63 12.20
C VAL A 222 -8.47 4.83 12.77
N SER A 223 -8.73 3.68 12.17
CA SER A 223 -9.66 2.68 12.70
C SER A 223 -8.89 1.48 13.23
N LYS A 224 -9.51 0.68 14.10
CA LYS A 224 -8.87 -0.52 14.65
C LYS A 224 -9.77 -1.73 14.59
N THR A 225 -9.17 -2.89 14.37
CA THR A 225 -9.79 -4.20 14.53
C THR A 225 -8.93 -5.04 15.46
N VAL A 226 -9.53 -5.55 16.54
CA VAL A 226 -8.84 -6.39 17.52
C VAL A 226 -9.35 -7.82 17.43
N PHE A 227 -8.45 -8.79 17.33
CA PHE A 227 -8.79 -10.22 17.27
C PHE A 227 -7.87 -11.06 18.15
N GLY A 228 -8.32 -12.24 18.55
CA GLY A 228 -7.65 -13.10 19.52
C GLY A 228 -8.44 -13.23 20.83
N VAL A 229 -7.74 -13.36 21.96
CA VAL A 229 -8.36 -13.59 23.28
C VAL A 229 -8.74 -12.25 23.96
N VAL A 230 -9.69 -11.54 23.36
CA VAL A 230 -10.07 -10.16 23.74
C VAL A 230 -10.67 -10.01 25.15
N ASP A 231 -11.17 -11.09 25.74
CA ASP A 231 -11.64 -11.11 27.14
C ASP A 231 -10.47 -11.11 28.15
N SER A 232 -9.30 -11.59 27.73
CA SER A 232 -8.09 -11.70 28.57
C SER A 232 -7.14 -10.52 28.40
N ILE A 233 -7.04 -9.99 27.18
CA ILE A 233 -6.21 -8.82 26.88
C ILE A 233 -7.07 -7.76 26.19
N ILE A 234 -7.15 -6.59 26.80
CA ILE A 234 -8.02 -5.50 26.38
C ILE A 234 -7.15 -4.39 25.78
N PHE A 235 -7.40 -4.02 24.52
CA PHE A 235 -6.79 -2.87 23.85
C PHE A 235 -7.77 -1.69 23.81
N GLN A 236 -7.39 -0.52 24.33
CA GLN A 236 -8.23 0.68 24.41
C GLN A 236 -7.50 1.88 23.80
N GLY A 237 -8.23 2.76 23.11
CA GLY A 237 -7.62 3.87 22.35
C GLY A 237 -7.04 3.42 21.00
N GLY A 238 -6.08 4.18 20.47
CA GLY A 238 -5.39 3.89 19.20
C GLY A 238 -6.22 4.12 17.93
N GLU A 239 -7.38 4.77 18.04
CA GLU A 239 -8.28 5.11 16.94
C GLU A 239 -8.75 6.56 17.08
N GLY A 240 -9.12 7.20 15.96
CA GLY A 240 -9.60 8.57 15.97
C GLY A 240 -9.27 9.34 14.70
N ASN A 241 -9.67 10.62 14.69
CA ASN A 241 -9.37 11.53 13.59
C ASN A 241 -8.05 12.25 13.87
N PHE A 242 -7.29 12.56 12.82
CA PHE A 242 -6.07 13.33 12.92
C PHE A 242 -6.02 14.46 11.89
N THR A 243 -5.14 15.42 12.16
CA THR A 243 -4.79 16.52 11.25
C THR A 243 -3.31 16.80 11.42
N ILE A 244 -2.55 16.63 10.34
CA ILE A 244 -1.10 16.79 10.34
C ILE A 244 -0.73 17.94 9.40
N PRO A 245 -0.13 19.04 9.90
CA PRO A 245 0.41 20.08 9.04
C PRO A 245 1.68 19.60 8.30
N PRO A 246 2.13 20.29 7.25
CA PRO A 246 3.36 19.95 6.53
C PRO A 246 4.55 19.76 7.47
N GLY A 247 5.27 18.64 7.31
CA GLY A 247 6.42 18.29 8.15
C GLY A 247 6.09 17.88 9.59
N GLY A 248 4.81 17.72 9.95
CA GLY A 248 4.37 17.33 11.28
C GLY A 248 4.17 15.82 11.47
N ASN A 249 3.96 15.40 12.72
CA ASN A 249 3.56 14.04 13.10
C ASN A 249 2.32 14.12 14.00
N TYR A 250 1.62 13.00 14.17
CA TYR A 250 0.50 12.88 15.10
C TYR A 250 0.58 11.60 15.92
N GLU A 251 0.16 11.65 17.18
CA GLU A 251 0.21 10.52 18.10
C GLU A 251 -1.19 10.27 18.67
N ILE A 252 -1.67 9.03 18.56
CA ILE A 252 -2.95 8.61 19.15
C ILE A 252 -2.66 7.66 20.32
N PRO A 253 -2.97 8.05 21.56
CA PRO A 253 -2.67 7.23 22.72
C PRO A 253 -3.53 5.96 22.76
N PHE A 254 -2.94 4.88 23.23
CA PHE A 254 -3.62 3.64 23.56
C PHE A 254 -3.12 3.06 24.88
N SER A 255 -3.91 2.14 25.44
CA SER A 255 -3.52 1.31 26.56
C SER A 255 -3.87 -0.15 26.29
N VAL A 256 -3.04 -1.04 26.83
CA VAL A 256 -3.26 -2.49 26.76
C VAL A 256 -3.23 -3.05 28.15
N PHE A 257 -4.24 -3.82 28.52
CA PHE A 257 -4.38 -4.40 29.86
C PHE A 257 -4.53 -5.91 29.78
N ALA A 258 -3.68 -6.65 30.49
CA ALA A 258 -3.70 -8.10 30.55
C ALA A 258 -4.27 -8.58 31.90
N ASN A 259 -5.40 -9.27 31.83
CA ASN A 259 -6.09 -9.89 32.98
C ASN A 259 -6.07 -11.42 32.95
N GLY A 260 -5.76 -12.01 31.80
CA GLY A 260 -5.73 -13.46 31.60
C GLY A 260 -4.68 -13.86 30.55
N GLN A 261 -4.43 -15.17 30.44
CA GLN A 261 -3.48 -15.71 29.47
C GLN A 261 -4.06 -15.71 28.06
N GLY A 262 -3.24 -15.37 27.07
CA GLY A 262 -3.64 -15.40 25.67
C GLY A 262 -2.80 -14.47 24.82
N ASN A 263 -3.26 -14.24 23.60
CA ASN A 263 -2.70 -13.23 22.72
C ASN A 263 -3.80 -12.52 21.92
N ILE A 264 -3.55 -11.26 21.59
CA ILE A 264 -4.36 -10.46 20.68
C ILE A 264 -3.48 -9.88 19.58
N TYR A 265 -4.13 -9.57 18.48
CA TYR A 265 -3.56 -8.82 17.37
C TYR A 265 -4.46 -7.60 17.15
N VAL A 266 -3.81 -6.49 16.80
CA VAL A 266 -4.46 -5.20 16.60
C VAL A 266 -4.09 -4.72 15.21
N GLU A 267 -5.05 -4.75 14.31
CA GLU A 267 -4.93 -4.16 12.98
C GLU A 267 -5.37 -2.70 13.06
N LEU A 268 -4.46 -1.80 12.72
CA LEU A 268 -4.67 -0.35 12.67
C LEU A 268 -4.72 0.07 11.21
N GLU A 269 -5.88 0.54 10.75
CA GLU A 269 -6.05 1.03 9.39
C GLU A 269 -6.03 2.56 9.39
N LEU A 270 -5.07 3.14 8.67
CA LEU A 270 -4.98 4.57 8.41
C LEU A 270 -5.61 4.85 7.06
N GLN A 271 -6.59 5.76 7.04
CA GLN A 271 -7.24 6.26 5.85
C GLN A 271 -7.11 7.79 5.76
N SER A 272 -6.65 8.27 4.62
CA SER A 272 -6.57 9.71 4.32
C SER A 272 -6.57 9.94 2.81
N GLU A 273 -7.46 10.82 2.33
CA GLU A 273 -7.67 11.03 0.89
C GLU A 273 -7.86 9.69 0.14
N CYS A 274 -6.99 9.39 -0.82
CA CYS A 274 -6.94 8.11 -1.55
C CYS A 274 -6.01 7.06 -0.92
N LEU A 275 -5.30 7.38 0.17
CA LEU A 275 -4.42 6.48 0.89
C LEU A 275 -5.21 5.61 1.87
N VAL A 276 -5.01 4.30 1.79
CA VAL A 276 -5.41 3.32 2.81
C VAL A 276 -4.22 2.42 3.09
N THR A 277 -3.79 2.36 4.34
CA THR A 277 -2.68 1.49 4.78
C THR A 277 -3.03 0.81 6.09
N THR A 278 -2.50 -0.39 6.31
CA THR A 278 -2.72 -1.15 7.54
C THR A 278 -1.41 -1.44 8.26
N TYR A 279 -1.46 -1.47 9.59
CA TYR A 279 -0.34 -1.81 10.45
C TYR A 279 -0.80 -2.83 11.50
N LEU A 280 0.02 -3.86 11.72
CA LEU A 280 -0.30 -4.92 12.66
C LEU A 280 0.59 -4.85 13.91
N ALA A 281 -0.05 -4.74 15.07
CA ALA A 281 0.56 -4.83 16.39
C ALA A 281 0.09 -6.11 17.12
N SER A 282 0.87 -6.58 18.09
CA SER A 282 0.56 -7.82 18.80
C SER A 282 0.87 -7.74 20.29
N TYR A 283 0.03 -8.38 21.09
CA TYR A 283 0.17 -8.38 22.54
C TYR A 283 -0.10 -9.77 23.09
N LEU A 284 0.76 -10.19 24.00
CA LEU A 284 0.78 -11.54 24.57
C LEU A 284 0.75 -11.42 26.09
N ALA A 285 -0.06 -12.24 26.76
CA ALA A 285 -0.03 -12.40 28.20
C ALA A 285 0.22 -13.86 28.59
N ILE A 286 1.19 -14.07 29.47
CA ILE A 286 1.60 -15.39 29.97
C ILE A 286 1.26 -15.44 31.46
N ASN A 287 0.41 -16.40 31.84
CA ASN A 287 0.19 -16.69 33.25
C ASN A 287 1.42 -17.45 33.78
N THR A 288 2.06 -16.90 34.80
CA THR A 288 3.26 -17.46 35.45
C THR A 288 2.90 -18.29 36.68
N GLU A 289 1.69 -18.12 37.22
CA GLU A 289 1.14 -19.03 38.22
C GLU A 289 0.65 -20.31 37.53
N SER A 290 0.96 -21.46 38.13
CA SER A 290 0.85 -22.78 37.49
C SER A 290 -0.43 -23.53 37.86
N GLU A 291 -1.46 -22.86 38.38
CA GLU A 291 -2.64 -23.54 38.93
C GLU A 291 -3.75 -23.81 37.88
N GLU A 292 -3.78 -23.07 36.76
CA GLU A 292 -4.78 -23.29 35.70
C GLU A 292 -4.37 -24.36 34.66
N ASP A 293 -3.09 -24.77 34.64
CA ASP A 293 -2.53 -25.75 33.71
C ASP A 293 -2.57 -27.19 34.27
N MET A 294 -3.60 -27.54 35.04
CA MET A 294 -3.77 -28.87 35.65
C MET A 294 -4.82 -29.70 34.88
N PRO A 295 -4.46 -30.41 33.79
CA PRO A 295 -5.40 -31.23 33.03
C PRO A 295 -6.03 -32.34 33.89
N GLY A 296 -7.18 -32.02 34.50
CA GLY A 296 -7.94 -32.87 35.41
C GLY A 296 -7.38 -33.03 36.83
N HIS A 297 -6.63 -32.05 37.34
CA HIS A 297 -6.09 -32.04 38.71
C HIS A 297 -5.20 -33.25 39.06
N ASP A 298 -4.46 -33.75 38.08
CA ASP A 298 -3.64 -34.97 38.18
C ASP A 298 -2.23 -34.70 37.63
N HIS A 299 -1.21 -35.29 38.25
CA HIS A 299 0.20 -35.11 37.88
C HIS A 299 0.78 -36.40 37.29
N PRO A 300 1.54 -36.32 36.17
CA PRO A 300 2.21 -37.49 35.59
C PRO A 300 3.15 -38.23 36.58
N ASP A 301 3.63 -37.53 37.61
CA ASP A 301 4.62 -37.99 38.57
C ASP A 301 4.23 -37.71 40.03
N ASP A 302 3.03 -38.10 40.44
CA ASP A 302 2.41 -38.01 41.79
C ASP A 302 3.20 -38.67 42.95
N ASN A 303 4.53 -38.75 42.86
CA ASN A 303 5.39 -38.66 44.03
C ASN A 303 5.18 -37.28 44.67
N LEU A 304 4.45 -37.25 45.78
CA LEU A 304 4.31 -36.05 46.62
C LEU A 304 5.70 -35.57 47.06
N SER A 305 6.31 -34.67 46.29
CA SER A 305 7.43 -33.88 46.76
C SER A 305 6.88 -32.87 47.79
N PRO A 306 7.39 -32.85 49.03
CA PRO A 306 6.84 -32.01 50.10
C PRO A 306 7.16 -30.50 49.95
N GLY A 307 7.75 -30.07 48.83
CA GLY A 307 8.09 -28.69 48.54
C GLY A 307 7.37 -28.16 47.31
N GLY A 308 7.10 -26.86 47.28
CA GLY A 308 6.57 -26.20 46.07
C GLY A 308 7.53 -26.35 44.88
N VAL A 309 6.99 -26.33 43.66
CA VAL A 309 7.79 -26.36 42.44
C VAL A 309 8.62 -25.07 42.37
N ALA A 310 9.95 -25.22 42.41
CA ALA A 310 10.88 -24.12 42.28
C ALA A 310 11.80 -24.37 41.08
N TYR A 311 11.67 -23.55 40.04
CA TYR A 311 12.59 -23.56 38.92
C TYR A 311 13.85 -22.78 39.29
N SER A 312 15.02 -23.43 39.22
CA SER A 312 16.31 -22.82 39.58
C SER A 312 16.75 -21.70 38.64
N THR A 313 16.11 -21.56 37.49
CA THR A 313 16.51 -20.67 36.38
C THR A 313 15.28 -20.00 35.79
N GLY A 314 15.42 -18.77 35.29
CA GLY A 314 14.35 -18.07 34.59
C GLY A 314 14.07 -18.70 33.23
N TRP A 315 12.81 -18.68 32.81
CA TRP A 315 12.43 -19.00 31.45
C TRP A 315 12.80 -17.83 30.54
N ILE A 316 13.66 -18.08 29.55
CA ILE A 316 14.11 -17.05 28.61
C ILE A 316 13.16 -17.04 27.41
N ILE A 317 12.34 -16.01 27.34
CA ILE A 317 11.45 -15.75 26.22
C ILE A 317 12.12 -14.77 25.27
N GLU A 318 11.92 -14.97 23.97
CA GLU A 318 12.39 -14.02 22.96
C GLU A 318 11.89 -12.59 23.27
N PRO A 319 12.78 -11.60 23.45
CA PRO A 319 12.39 -10.23 23.78
C PRO A 319 11.44 -9.61 22.76
N ASP A 320 10.62 -8.65 23.19
CA ASP A 320 9.63 -7.96 22.34
C ASP A 320 10.24 -7.34 21.06
N SER A 321 11.48 -6.83 21.16
CA SER A 321 12.23 -6.19 20.07
C SER A 321 12.95 -7.16 19.12
N VAL A 322 13.03 -8.44 19.48
CA VAL A 322 13.70 -9.49 18.68
C VAL A 322 12.64 -10.21 17.86
N TYR A 323 12.99 -10.71 16.68
CA TYR A 323 12.01 -11.31 15.78
C TYR A 323 12.55 -12.59 15.13
N GLY A 324 11.96 -13.74 15.48
CA GLY A 324 12.25 -15.04 14.86
C GLY A 324 13.66 -15.59 15.10
N GLU A 325 14.37 -15.13 16.12
CA GLU A 325 15.68 -15.66 16.51
C GLU A 325 15.55 -16.95 17.33
N ALA A 326 14.55 -17.02 18.21
CA ALA A 326 14.26 -18.22 18.99
C ALA A 326 13.65 -19.31 18.09
N LYS A 327 14.31 -20.47 18.00
CA LYS A 327 13.91 -21.58 17.13
C LYS A 327 13.10 -22.68 17.83
N ILE A 328 12.76 -22.49 19.09
CA ILE A 328 11.97 -23.44 19.87
C ILE A 328 10.67 -22.78 20.34
N GLY A 329 9.55 -23.33 19.93
CA GLY A 329 8.22 -22.98 20.43
C GLY A 329 7.85 -23.78 21.67
N ILE A 330 7.24 -23.16 22.68
CA ILE A 330 6.65 -23.82 23.85
C ILE A 330 5.14 -23.64 23.78
N PHE A 331 4.40 -24.74 23.63
CA PHE A 331 2.94 -24.70 23.64
C PHE A 331 2.43 -24.42 25.06
N LEU A 332 1.72 -23.30 25.26
CA LEU A 332 1.28 -22.79 26.56
C LEU A 332 -0.04 -23.42 27.04
N TYR A 333 0.00 -24.73 27.24
CA TYR A 333 -1.04 -25.45 27.95
C TYR A 333 -0.45 -26.68 28.66
N GLY A 334 -1.03 -27.06 29.80
CA GLY A 334 -0.57 -28.18 30.61
C GLY A 334 0.83 -27.97 31.20
N TRP A 335 1.52 -29.06 31.52
CA TRP A 335 2.82 -29.03 32.21
C TRP A 335 3.97 -28.74 31.26
N THR A 336 4.06 -27.49 30.78
CA THR A 336 4.97 -27.07 29.70
C THR A 336 6.03 -26.05 30.16
N LYS A 337 5.67 -25.14 31.09
CA LYS A 337 6.52 -24.02 31.54
C LYS A 337 7.86 -24.48 32.09
N GLY A 338 7.87 -25.62 32.80
CA GLY A 338 9.10 -26.20 33.33
C GLY A 338 10.13 -26.56 32.28
N PHE A 339 9.70 -26.91 31.06
CA PHE A 339 10.61 -27.11 29.95
C PHE A 339 11.26 -25.79 29.49
N GLY A 340 10.48 -24.71 29.44
CA GLY A 340 10.99 -23.36 29.19
C GLY A 340 12.06 -22.92 30.22
N HIS A 341 11.82 -23.18 31.51
CA HIS A 341 12.82 -22.93 32.56
C HIS A 341 14.06 -23.82 32.43
N PHE A 342 13.89 -25.09 32.03
CA PHE A 342 15.00 -26.01 31.75
C PHE A 342 15.87 -25.52 30.59
N LEU A 343 15.26 -25.07 29.49
CA LEU A 343 15.99 -24.48 28.35
C LEU A 343 16.69 -23.17 28.75
N GLY A 344 16.02 -22.35 29.57
CA GLY A 344 16.60 -21.12 30.10
C GLY A 344 17.89 -21.34 30.90
N ARG A 345 18.03 -22.49 31.59
CA ARG A 345 19.29 -22.89 32.25
C ARG A 345 20.49 -22.94 31.29
N TYR A 346 20.25 -23.27 30.03
CA TYR A 346 21.27 -23.36 28.99
C TYR A 346 21.36 -22.09 28.14
N GLY A 347 20.64 -21.02 28.50
CA GLY A 347 20.65 -19.77 27.74
C GLY A 347 19.85 -19.85 26.43
N ILE A 348 18.98 -20.85 26.28
CA ILE A 348 18.19 -21.06 25.06
C ILE A 348 16.87 -20.28 25.19
N SER A 349 16.65 -19.35 24.27
CA SER A 349 15.42 -18.58 24.17
C SER A 349 14.32 -19.36 23.44
N THR A 350 13.07 -19.08 23.78
CA THR A 350 11.90 -19.75 23.20
C THR A 350 10.79 -18.78 22.83
N ILE A 351 9.87 -19.23 21.98
CA ILE A 351 8.66 -18.52 21.58
C ILE A 351 7.43 -19.17 22.25
N PRO A 352 6.58 -18.43 22.95
CA PRO A 352 5.32 -18.94 23.47
C PRO A 352 4.33 -19.17 22.32
N VAL A 353 3.67 -20.33 22.33
CA VAL A 353 2.72 -20.74 21.28
C VAL A 353 1.38 -21.10 21.91
N PHE A 354 0.29 -20.57 21.35
CA PHE A 354 -1.08 -20.85 21.82
C PHE A 354 -1.76 -21.90 20.95
N SER A 355 -3.00 -22.24 21.28
CA SER A 355 -3.80 -23.26 20.58
C SER A 355 -4.17 -22.90 19.16
N ASN A 356 -3.96 -21.66 18.73
CA ASN A 356 -4.08 -21.31 17.31
C ASN A 356 -2.83 -21.73 16.50
N LEU A 357 -1.73 -22.13 17.15
CA LEU A 357 -0.44 -22.46 16.55
C LEU A 357 0.06 -21.38 15.57
N LYS A 358 -0.25 -20.12 15.87
CA LYS A 358 0.25 -18.95 15.12
C LYS A 358 1.44 -18.33 15.82
N TYR A 359 2.30 -17.65 15.06
CA TYR A 359 3.35 -16.83 15.65
C TYR A 359 2.73 -15.58 16.28
N TRP A 360 2.89 -15.42 17.58
CA TRP A 360 2.20 -14.36 18.32
C TRP A 360 2.62 -12.94 17.91
N LYS A 361 3.82 -12.74 17.34
CA LYS A 361 4.26 -11.42 16.85
C LYS A 361 3.74 -11.08 15.46
N ASN A 362 3.39 -12.09 14.66
CA ASN A 362 2.83 -11.92 13.33
C ASN A 362 2.02 -13.16 12.92
N PRO A 363 0.68 -13.09 12.90
CA PRO A 363 -0.19 -14.21 12.57
C PRO A 363 -0.18 -14.61 11.09
N GLU A 364 0.34 -13.74 10.21
CA GLU A 364 0.47 -14.02 8.77
C GLU A 364 1.73 -14.84 8.44
N GLU A 365 2.70 -14.87 9.36
CA GLU A 365 3.86 -15.74 9.23
C GLU A 365 3.53 -17.15 9.71
N ASN A 366 3.94 -18.12 8.91
CA ASN A 366 3.72 -19.51 9.23
C ASN A 366 4.66 -19.94 10.36
N LEU A 367 4.11 -20.59 11.39
CA LEU A 367 4.89 -20.99 12.55
C LEU A 367 6.08 -21.91 12.18
N TRP A 368 5.92 -22.78 11.18
CA TRP A 368 6.98 -23.70 10.71
C TRP A 368 8.14 -23.00 10.00
N GLU A 369 7.99 -21.74 9.60
CA GLU A 369 9.07 -20.91 9.04
C GLU A 369 9.83 -20.15 10.15
N VAL A 370 9.20 -20.00 11.31
CA VAL A 370 9.73 -19.25 12.46
C VAL A 370 10.52 -20.15 13.40
N ILE A 371 9.95 -21.30 13.79
CA ILE A 371 10.54 -22.26 14.74
C ILE A 371 10.89 -23.60 14.06
N ASP A 372 11.95 -24.25 14.55
CA ASP A 372 12.39 -25.57 14.08
C ASP A 372 11.75 -26.70 14.90
N LEU A 373 11.42 -26.43 16.17
CA LEU A 373 10.90 -27.39 17.14
C LEU A 373 9.74 -26.78 17.95
N LEU A 374 8.61 -27.46 17.98
CA LEU A 374 7.50 -27.16 18.89
C LEU A 374 7.47 -28.20 20.01
N VAL A 375 7.53 -27.72 21.26
CA VAL A 375 7.44 -28.54 22.47
C VAL A 375 6.01 -28.53 22.99
N ILE A 376 5.44 -29.73 23.12
CA ILE A 376 4.12 -29.97 23.70
C ILE A 376 4.33 -30.63 25.06
N GLY A 377 4.00 -29.89 26.11
CA GLY A 377 4.19 -30.30 27.50
C GLY A 377 3.33 -31.51 27.91
N SER A 378 3.55 -31.99 29.13
CA SER A 378 2.79 -33.13 29.63
C SER A 378 1.33 -32.77 29.89
N GLY A 379 0.41 -33.60 29.39
CA GLY A 379 -1.03 -33.35 29.48
C GLY A 379 -1.51 -32.18 28.63
N ALA A 380 -0.65 -31.58 27.80
CA ALA A 380 -0.99 -30.42 27.01
C ALA A 380 -2.02 -30.72 25.89
N LEU A 381 -2.19 -31.99 25.50
CA LEU A 381 -3.18 -32.41 24.51
C LEU A 381 -4.53 -32.82 25.15
N ASP A 382 -4.59 -32.95 26.49
CA ASP A 382 -5.84 -33.29 27.19
C ASP A 382 -6.84 -32.13 27.00
N GLY A 383 -7.93 -32.38 26.27
CA GLY A 383 -8.98 -31.40 26.00
C GLY A 383 -8.84 -30.59 24.70
N TYR A 384 -7.81 -30.81 23.88
CA TYR A 384 -7.64 -30.14 22.58
C TYR A 384 -8.04 -31.04 21.40
N ASN A 385 -9.34 -31.09 21.09
CA ASN A 385 -9.88 -31.85 19.95
C ASN A 385 -10.56 -30.96 18.89
N SER A 386 -10.19 -29.67 18.84
CA SER A 386 -10.77 -28.78 17.83
C SER A 386 -10.19 -29.12 16.44
N PRO A 387 -11.01 -29.23 15.39
CA PRO A 387 -10.53 -29.49 14.04
C PRO A 387 -9.49 -28.46 13.56
N GLU A 388 -9.59 -27.22 14.03
CA GLU A 388 -8.63 -26.16 13.72
C GLU A 388 -7.25 -26.43 14.32
N PHE A 389 -7.16 -26.83 15.58
CA PHE A 389 -5.88 -27.17 16.21
C PHE A 389 -5.24 -28.39 15.54
N GLU A 390 -6.03 -29.44 15.30
CA GLU A 390 -5.56 -30.64 14.59
C GLU A 390 -5.01 -30.30 13.19
N GLN A 391 -5.74 -29.46 12.44
CA GLN A 391 -5.32 -29.04 11.10
C GLN A 391 -4.05 -28.18 11.14
N ASN A 392 -3.94 -27.24 12.09
CA ASN A 392 -2.77 -26.38 12.20
C ASN A 392 -1.53 -27.18 12.63
N LEU A 393 -1.70 -28.15 13.53
CA LEU A 393 -0.62 -29.06 13.95
C LEU A 393 -0.18 -29.95 12.78
N HIS A 394 -1.14 -30.47 12.01
CA HIS A 394 -0.86 -31.23 10.80
C HIS A 394 -0.09 -30.41 9.75
N ASN A 395 -0.50 -29.16 9.52
CA ASN A 395 0.19 -28.25 8.61
C ASN A 395 1.63 -27.95 9.07
N TYR A 396 1.85 -27.75 10.37
CA TYR A 396 3.19 -27.54 10.90
C TYR A 396 4.12 -28.73 10.62
N ILE A 397 3.64 -29.96 10.82
CA ILE A 397 4.44 -31.18 10.63
C ILE A 397 4.71 -31.47 9.15
N ILE A 398 3.69 -31.41 8.29
CA ILE A 398 3.84 -31.79 6.88
C ILE A 398 4.77 -30.84 6.12
N ASN A 399 4.92 -29.60 6.60
CA ASN A 399 5.85 -28.61 6.05
C ASN A 399 7.26 -28.68 6.68
N GLY A 400 7.55 -29.72 7.48
CA GLY A 400 8.90 -30.01 8.00
C GLY A 400 9.17 -29.57 9.43
N GLY A 401 8.16 -29.04 10.14
CA GLY A 401 8.27 -28.70 11.56
C GLY A 401 8.45 -29.94 12.44
N ASN A 402 9.32 -29.86 13.44
CA ASN A 402 9.57 -30.96 14.37
C ASN A 402 8.76 -30.80 15.66
N LEU A 403 8.29 -31.92 16.23
CA LEU A 403 7.60 -31.95 17.52
C LEU A 403 8.41 -32.70 18.57
N LEU A 404 8.45 -32.15 19.79
CA LEU A 404 8.81 -32.87 21.01
C LEU A 404 7.57 -32.92 21.91
N ILE A 405 7.02 -34.12 22.10
CA ILE A 405 5.78 -34.31 22.85
C ILE A 405 6.11 -35.11 24.11
N LEU A 406 5.80 -34.53 25.27
CA LEU A 406 5.93 -35.21 26.56
C LEU A 406 4.70 -36.09 26.83
N THR A 407 4.74 -36.87 27.92
CA THR A 407 3.65 -37.83 28.21
C THR A 407 2.29 -37.15 28.32
N GLN A 408 1.25 -37.76 27.75
CA GLN A 408 -0.14 -37.31 27.82
C GLN A 408 -0.95 -38.17 28.79
N LYS A 409 -2.16 -37.72 29.12
CA LYS A 409 -2.97 -38.31 30.21
C LYS A 409 -3.45 -39.69 29.86
N TYR A 410 -3.97 -39.82 28.65
CA TYR A 410 -4.43 -41.06 28.05
C TYR A 410 -3.75 -41.27 26.69
N GLY A 411 -3.66 -42.53 26.28
CA GLY A 411 -3.17 -42.91 24.96
C GLY A 411 -3.99 -42.30 23.82
N SER A 412 -5.28 -42.10 24.04
CA SER A 412 -6.18 -41.43 23.09
C SER A 412 -5.77 -40.00 22.76
N ASP A 413 -5.07 -39.30 23.66
CA ASP A 413 -4.67 -37.90 23.45
C ASP A 413 -3.59 -37.79 22.37
N PHE A 414 -2.86 -38.88 22.08
CA PHE A 414 -1.91 -38.91 20.97
C PHE A 414 -2.58 -39.01 19.59
N SER A 415 -3.88 -39.29 19.53
CA SER A 415 -4.61 -39.45 18.24
C SER A 415 -4.69 -38.16 17.41
N ILE A 416 -4.54 -37.00 18.05
CA ILE A 416 -4.45 -35.67 17.41
C ILE A 416 -3.18 -35.55 16.55
N ILE A 417 -2.15 -36.33 16.85
CA ILE A 417 -0.87 -36.24 16.17
C ILE A 417 -0.92 -37.06 14.88
N PRO A 418 -0.60 -36.45 13.72
CA PRO A 418 -0.62 -37.18 12.46
C PRO A 418 0.48 -38.24 12.39
N GLY A 419 0.24 -39.27 11.59
CA GLY A 419 1.15 -40.42 11.44
C GLY A 419 0.72 -41.68 12.21
N GLY A 420 -0.42 -41.64 12.89
CA GLY A 420 -0.98 -42.81 13.59
C GLY A 420 -0.13 -43.21 14.80
N ILE A 421 0.37 -42.21 15.53
CA ILE A 421 1.13 -42.43 16.75
C ILE A 421 0.18 -42.99 17.81
N ASP A 422 0.48 -44.18 18.29
CA ASP A 422 -0.22 -44.83 19.39
C ASP A 422 0.73 -44.94 20.59
N GLY A 423 0.18 -44.81 21.79
CA GLY A 423 0.95 -44.74 23.03
C GLY A 423 0.05 -44.96 24.22
N LYS A 424 0.67 -45.22 25.39
CA LYS A 424 -0.03 -45.23 26.66
C LYS A 424 0.19 -43.91 27.37
N GLY A 425 -0.88 -43.32 27.89
CA GLY A 425 -0.79 -42.17 28.79
C GLY A 425 -0.41 -42.60 30.21
N TRP A 426 -0.05 -41.64 31.06
CA TRP A 426 0.38 -41.96 32.43
C TRP A 426 -0.72 -42.67 33.23
N ASN A 427 -2.00 -42.37 32.99
CA ASN A 427 -3.10 -43.06 33.69
C ASN A 427 -3.20 -44.53 33.32
N GLU A 428 -2.93 -44.88 32.07
CA GLU A 428 -2.92 -46.28 31.63
C GLU A 428 -1.68 -47.02 32.16
N ASP A 429 -0.51 -46.37 32.12
CA ASP A 429 0.74 -46.94 32.64
C ASP A 429 0.67 -47.16 34.17
N GLN A 430 0.19 -46.16 34.92
CA GLN A 430 -0.05 -46.30 36.35
C GLN A 430 -1.13 -47.33 36.66
N SER A 431 -2.14 -47.52 35.79
CA SER A 431 -3.16 -48.57 35.99
C SER A 431 -2.55 -49.98 35.98
N CYS A 432 -1.49 -50.21 35.22
CA CYS A 432 -0.73 -51.47 35.24
C CYS A 432 -0.02 -51.71 36.58
N SER A 433 0.21 -50.65 37.36
CA SER A 433 0.92 -50.66 38.65
C SER A 433 0.07 -50.17 39.82
N ARG A 434 -1.26 -50.05 39.66
CA ARG A 434 -2.17 -49.37 40.62
C ARG A 434 -2.18 -49.96 42.04
N ASN A 435 -1.60 -51.13 42.23
CA ASN A 435 -1.43 -51.84 43.50
C ASN A 435 0.00 -52.39 43.69
N ALA A 436 0.99 -51.85 42.98
CA ALA A 436 2.38 -52.25 43.09
C ALA A 436 3.08 -51.43 44.20
N VAL A 437 3.80 -52.12 45.09
CA VAL A 437 4.68 -51.50 46.08
C VAL A 437 6.10 -51.98 45.81
N TYR A 438 7.04 -51.05 45.64
CA TYR A 438 8.46 -51.36 45.54
C TYR A 438 9.07 -51.46 46.94
N LEU A 439 9.58 -52.63 47.30
CA LEU A 439 10.29 -52.85 48.56
C LEU A 439 11.78 -53.04 48.27
N ASN A 440 12.60 -52.07 48.68
CA ASN A 440 14.06 -52.16 48.55
C ASN A 440 14.69 -53.20 49.51
N LYS A 441 13.93 -53.70 50.48
CA LYS A 441 14.27 -54.84 51.35
C LYS A 441 13.04 -55.73 51.53
N TRP A 442 13.24 -57.02 51.38
CA TRP A 442 12.20 -58.02 51.58
C TRP A 442 11.73 -58.07 53.03
N HIS A 443 10.42 -57.99 53.28
CA HIS A 443 9.82 -58.06 54.62
C HIS A 443 8.90 -59.29 54.74
N PRO A 444 9.04 -60.13 55.80
CA PRO A 444 8.28 -61.39 55.93
C PRO A 444 6.76 -61.24 55.92
N VAL A 445 6.23 -60.05 56.25
CA VAL A 445 4.79 -59.74 56.27
C VAL A 445 4.12 -59.91 54.89
N PHE A 446 4.91 -59.91 53.81
CA PHE A 446 4.41 -60.11 52.43
C PHE A 446 4.59 -61.56 51.93
N SER A 447 5.13 -62.47 52.76
CA SER A 447 5.20 -63.89 52.43
C SER A 447 3.84 -64.56 52.58
N GLY A 448 3.18 -64.83 51.45
CA GLY A 448 1.94 -65.61 51.42
C GLY A 448 0.72 -64.89 50.85
N GLN A 449 0.87 -63.67 50.29
CA GLN A 449 -0.18 -63.10 49.47
C GLN A 449 -0.32 -63.90 48.16
N THR A 450 -1.49 -64.50 47.94
CA THR A 450 -1.76 -65.40 46.81
C THR A 450 -2.87 -64.91 45.88
N ARG A 451 -3.51 -63.77 46.17
CA ARG A 451 -4.51 -63.12 45.29
C ARG A 451 -4.55 -61.61 45.48
N HIS A 452 -4.70 -60.90 44.36
CA HIS A 452 -5.13 -59.50 44.30
C HIS A 452 -6.66 -59.46 44.39
N TRP A 453 -7.20 -58.73 45.36
CA TRP A 453 -8.60 -58.31 45.37
C TRP A 453 -8.62 -56.83 45.01
N ILE A 454 -9.34 -56.48 43.94
CA ILE A 454 -9.64 -55.09 43.56
C ILE A 454 -10.79 -54.61 44.43
#